data_AF-A0A4R0Z8M2-F1
#
_entry.id   AF-A0A4R0Z8M2-F1
#
_cell.length_a   1.000
_cell.length_b   1.000
_cell.length_c   1.000
_cell.angle_alpha   90.00
_cell.angle_beta   90.00
_cell.angle_gamma   90.00
#
_symmetry.space_group_name_H-M   'P 1'
#
loop_
_entity.id
_entity.type
_entity.pdbx_description
1 polymer ?
#
loop_
_entity_poly.entity_id
_entity_poly.type
_entity_poly.pdbx_seq_one_letter_code
_entity_poly.pdbx_strand_id
1 'polypeptide(L)'
;MPKRNWETILRSTLVVTITLATFLYVRYSTEIEERERALEQYLATHYNISADTYSIDGSLSLSGYVYDLTFEDEPDAAYTFQVEQAADGHRVKFEQADGEQPARVTTFAP
;
A
#
# COMPACT_ATOMS: atom_id res chain seq x y z
N MET A 1 15.98 4.49 -45.54
CA MET A 1 15.04 5.37 -44.80
C MET A 1 15.80 6.64 -44.39
N PRO A 2 15.22 7.84 -44.55
CA PRO A 2 15.96 9.08 -44.30
C PRO A 2 16.17 9.31 -42.80
N LYS A 3 17.41 9.63 -42.40
CA LYS A 3 17.88 9.88 -41.01
C LYS A 3 16.92 10.73 -40.16
N ARG A 4 16.25 11.71 -40.78
CA ARG A 4 15.31 12.63 -40.14
C ARG A 4 14.08 11.92 -39.55
N ASN A 5 13.59 10.86 -40.19
CA ASN A 5 12.44 10.10 -39.69
C ASN A 5 12.79 9.28 -38.44
N TRP A 6 14.05 8.84 -38.33
CA TRP A 6 14.52 8.05 -37.19
C TRP A 6 14.63 8.89 -35.92
N GLU A 7 15.15 10.12 -36.01
CA GLU A 7 15.20 11.04 -34.87
C GLU A 7 13.80 11.44 -34.38
N THR A 8 12.85 11.66 -35.29
CA THR A 8 11.46 11.94 -34.91
C THR A 8 10.82 10.75 -34.20
N ILE A 9 11.01 9.52 -34.71
CA ILE A 9 10.51 8.31 -34.06
C ILE A 9 11.10 8.17 -32.66
N LEU A 10 12.42 8.29 -32.51
CA LEU A 10 13.10 8.19 -31.20
C LEU A 10 12.59 9.23 -30.20
N ARG A 11 12.44 10.49 -30.62
CA ARG A 11 11.92 11.55 -29.74
C ARG A 11 10.48 11.30 -29.34
N SER A 12 9.63 10.91 -30.28
CA SER A 12 8.22 10.59 -30.00
C SER A 12 8.10 9.39 -29.06
N THR A 13 8.87 8.32 -29.28
CA THR A 13 8.90 7.17 -28.37
C THR A 13 9.36 7.58 -26.98
N LEU A 14 10.42 8.37 -26.85
CA LEU A 14 10.91 8.87 -25.56
C LEU A 14 9.82 9.64 -24.80
N VAL A 15 9.14 10.58 -25.49
CA VAL A 15 8.06 11.39 -24.88
C VAL A 15 6.89 10.50 -24.44
N VAL A 16 6.50 9.52 -25.25
CA VAL A 16 5.42 8.58 -24.90
C VAL A 16 5.82 7.72 -23.70
N THR A 17 7.04 7.20 -23.67
CA THR A 17 7.53 6.39 -22.54
C THR A 17 7.58 7.19 -21.24
N ILE A 18 8.08 8.43 -21.28
CA ILE A 18 8.11 9.31 -20.10
C ILE A 18 6.68 9.60 -19.63
N THR A 19 5.79 9.97 -20.55
CA THR A 19 4.39 10.28 -20.21
C THR A 19 3.70 9.08 -19.57
N LEU A 20 3.88 7.88 -20.15
CA LEU A 20 3.30 6.65 -19.62
C LEU A 20 3.89 6.29 -18.24
N ALA A 21 5.21 6.39 -18.09
CA ALA A 21 5.87 6.12 -16.81
C ALA A 21 5.38 7.06 -15.71
N THR A 22 5.28 8.36 -15.99
CA THR A 22 4.74 9.34 -15.04
C THR A 22 3.28 9.06 -14.72
N PHE A 23 2.45 8.74 -15.72
CA PHE A 23 1.05 8.40 -15.49
C PHE A 23 0.90 7.17 -14.60
N LEU A 24 1.65 6.10 -14.88
CA LEU A 24 1.64 4.88 -14.07
C LEU A 24 2.15 5.14 -12.66
N TYR A 25 3.22 5.94 -12.50
CA TYR A 25 3.77 6.31 -11.21
C TYR A 25 2.76 7.09 -10.36
N VAL A 26 2.10 8.11 -10.94
CA VAL A 26 1.07 8.89 -10.24
C VAL A 26 -0.08 7.99 -9.83
N ARG A 27 -0.59 7.16 -10.76
CA ARG A 27 -1.69 6.25 -10.42
C ARG A 27 -1.32 5.28 -9.29
N TYR A 28 -0.13 4.70 -9.36
CA TYR A 28 0.38 3.80 -8.33
C TYR A 28 0.52 4.49 -6.97
N SER A 29 1.10 5.70 -6.95
CA SER A 29 1.30 6.46 -5.70
C SER A 29 -0.03 6.84 -5.06
N THR A 30 -0.99 7.34 -5.85
CA THR A 30 -2.34 7.65 -5.35
C THR A 30 -3.05 6.41 -4.81
N GLU A 31 -2.87 5.24 -5.44
CA GLU A 31 -3.47 4.00 -4.96
C GLU A 31 -2.95 3.57 -3.60
N ILE A 32 -1.64 3.72 -3.37
CA ILE A 32 -1.01 3.40 -2.08
C ILE A 32 -1.52 4.36 -1.00
N GLU A 33 -1.49 5.67 -1.26
CA GLU A 33 -1.96 6.68 -0.30
C GLU A 33 -3.43 6.46 0.09
N GLU A 34 -4.29 6.14 -0.87
CA GLU A 34 -5.72 5.86 -0.60
C GLU A 34 -5.92 4.62 0.28
N ARG A 35 -5.11 3.59 0.07
CA ARG A 35 -5.17 2.33 0.83
C ARG A 35 -4.59 2.47 2.23
N GLU A 36 -3.46 3.15 2.38
CA GLU A 36 -2.87 3.48 3.69
C GLU A 36 -3.87 4.29 4.52
N ARG A 37 -4.48 5.31 3.92
CA ARG A 37 -5.51 6.11 4.57
C ARG A 37 -6.73 5.28 4.98
N ALA A 38 -7.13 4.30 4.17
CA ALA A 38 -8.22 3.40 4.52
C ALA A 38 -7.86 2.50 5.71
N LEU A 39 -6.61 2.03 5.77
CA LEU A 39 -6.09 1.27 6.92
C LEU A 39 -6.05 2.13 8.18
N GLU A 40 -5.52 3.35 8.10
CA GLU A 40 -5.52 4.30 9.22
C GLU A 40 -6.95 4.58 9.73
N GLN A 41 -7.88 4.85 8.82
CA GLN A 41 -9.28 5.07 9.17
C GLN A 41 -9.92 3.85 9.82
N TYR A 42 -9.60 2.65 9.32
CA TYR A 42 -10.08 1.39 9.88
C TYR A 42 -9.56 1.22 11.32
N LEU A 43 -8.27 1.43 11.56
CA LEU A 43 -7.65 1.31 12.88
C LEU A 43 -8.19 2.34 13.87
N ALA A 44 -8.37 3.58 13.43
CA ALA A 44 -8.95 4.64 14.24
C ALA A 44 -10.43 4.37 14.58
N THR A 45 -11.21 3.89 13.61
CA THR A 45 -12.66 3.68 13.80
C THR A 45 -12.98 2.42 14.58
N HIS A 46 -12.29 1.31 14.29
CA HIS A 46 -12.58 0.00 14.89
C HIS A 46 -11.82 -0.25 16.20
N TYR A 47 -10.61 0.30 16.34
CA TYR A 47 -9.74 0.02 17.48
C TYR A 47 -9.31 1.27 18.27
N ASN A 48 -9.72 2.47 17.83
CA ASN A 48 -9.35 3.75 18.46
C ASN A 48 -7.83 3.93 18.61
N ILE A 49 -7.07 3.47 17.61
CA ILE A 49 -5.62 3.58 17.53
C ILE A 49 -5.25 4.81 16.69
N SER A 50 -4.35 5.67 17.19
CA SER A 50 -3.86 6.84 16.44
C SER A 50 -2.72 6.46 15.49
N ALA A 51 -2.69 7.12 14.33
CA ALA A 51 -1.60 6.97 13.35
C ALA A 51 -0.21 7.32 13.91
N ASP A 52 -0.13 8.13 14.97
CA ASP A 52 1.13 8.49 15.61
C ASP A 52 1.73 7.38 16.48
N THR A 53 1.03 6.26 16.67
CA THR A 53 1.45 5.17 17.59
C THR A 53 2.06 3.97 16.88
N TYR A 54 2.10 4.00 15.55
CA TYR A 54 2.62 2.92 14.72
C TYR A 54 3.30 3.46 13.46
N SER A 55 4.14 2.63 12.87
CA SER A 55 4.68 2.82 11.53
C SER A 55 4.03 1.80 10.59
N ILE A 56 3.70 2.25 9.37
CA ILE A 56 3.18 1.40 8.30
C ILE A 56 4.32 1.15 7.30
N ASP A 57 4.58 -0.12 6.99
CA ASP A 57 5.39 -0.51 5.83
C ASP A 57 4.51 -1.26 4.82
N GLY A 58 4.35 -0.66 3.64
CA GLY A 58 3.47 -1.17 2.58
C GLY A 58 4.24 -1.98 1.54
N SER A 59 3.84 -3.22 1.32
CA SER A 59 4.39 -4.08 0.27
C SER A 59 3.32 -4.58 -0.70
N LEU A 60 3.71 -4.72 -1.98
CA LEU A 60 2.86 -5.32 -2.99
C LEU A 60 3.06 -6.85 -2.95
N SER A 61 2.00 -7.58 -2.64
CA SER A 61 1.97 -9.05 -2.70
C SER A 61 1.16 -9.56 -3.91
N LEU A 62 1.23 -10.87 -4.16
CA LEU A 62 0.45 -11.54 -5.20
C LEU A 62 -1.07 -11.49 -4.96
N SER A 63 -1.52 -11.41 -3.70
CA SER A 63 -2.93 -11.33 -3.32
C SER A 63 -3.45 -9.90 -3.19
N GLY A 64 -2.58 -8.90 -3.30
CA GLY A 64 -2.93 -7.49 -3.15
C GLY A 64 -1.90 -6.70 -2.36
N TYR A 65 -2.31 -5.58 -1.78
CA TYR A 65 -1.44 -4.73 -0.97
C TYR A 65 -1.48 -5.20 0.48
N VAL A 66 -0.30 -5.44 1.04
CA VAL A 66 -0.09 -5.91 2.40
C VAL A 66 0.64 -4.81 3.15
N TYR A 67 0.20 -4.54 4.37
CA TYR A 67 0.72 -3.49 5.22
C TYR A 67 1.14 -4.11 6.55
N ASP A 68 2.42 -4.01 6.85
CA ASP A 68 2.96 -4.41 8.13
C ASP A 68 2.99 -3.20 9.05
N LEU A 69 2.35 -3.35 10.21
CA LEU A 69 2.30 -2.35 11.25
C LEU A 69 3.25 -2.72 12.37
N THR A 70 4.10 -1.75 12.73
CA THR A 70 4.99 -1.84 13.89
C THR A 70 4.60 -0.76 14.89
N PHE A 71 4.20 -1.16 16.09
CA PHE A 71 3.80 -0.22 17.15
C PHE A 71 5.01 0.26 17.94
N GLU A 72 5.01 1.52 18.37
CA GLU A 72 6.14 2.09 19.13
C GLU A 72 6.36 1.39 20.48
N ASP A 73 5.28 0.91 21.11
CA ASP A 73 5.32 0.18 22.38
C ASP A 73 5.65 -1.31 22.23
N GLU A 74 5.53 -1.86 21.02
CA GLU A 74 5.85 -3.26 20.69
C GLU A 74 6.68 -3.33 19.39
N PRO A 75 7.93 -2.82 19.38
CA PRO A 75 8.72 -2.72 18.15
C PRO A 75 9.16 -4.08 17.58
N ASP A 76 9.16 -5.13 18.41
CA ASP A 76 9.48 -6.51 17.99
C ASP A 76 8.25 -7.26 17.44
N ALA A 77 7.07 -6.64 17.49
CA ALA A 77 5.82 -7.20 16.99
C ALA A 77 5.46 -6.61 15.62
N ALA A 78 5.25 -7.48 14.64
CA ALA A 78 4.72 -7.11 13.33
C ALA A 78 3.26 -7.55 13.21
N TYR A 79 2.39 -6.61 12.80
CA TYR A 79 0.98 -6.86 12.57
C TYR A 79 0.66 -6.69 11.08
N THR A 80 0.25 -7.76 10.41
CA THR A 80 0.02 -7.74 8.97
C THR A 80 -1.45 -7.50 8.64
N PHE A 81 -1.71 -6.50 7.79
CA PHE A 81 -3.03 -6.17 7.28
C PHE A 81 -3.06 -6.21 5.76
N GLN A 82 -4.06 -6.88 5.20
CA GLN A 82 -4.34 -6.84 3.77
C GLN A 82 -5.41 -5.80 3.47
N VAL A 83 -5.14 -4.90 2.53
CA VAL A 83 -6.12 -3.93 2.04
C VAL A 83 -6.48 -4.30 0.61
N GLU A 84 -7.70 -4.79 0.42
CA GLU A 84 -8.26 -5.15 -0.89
C GLU A 84 -9.18 -4.04 -1.40
N GLN A 85 -9.15 -3.80 -2.71
CA GLN A 85 -10.14 -2.91 -3.33
C GLN A 85 -11.48 -3.66 -3.45
N ALA A 86 -12.55 -3.04 -2.95
CA ALA A 86 -13.91 -3.56 -2.98
C ALA A 86 -14.87 -2.59 -3.69
N ALA A 87 -16.07 -3.06 -4.02
CA ALA A 87 -17.05 -2.25 -4.75
C ALA A 87 -17.53 -1.00 -3.96
N ASP A 88 -17.42 -1.06 -2.64
CA ASP A 88 -17.82 -0.04 -1.67
C ASP A 88 -16.64 0.78 -1.10
N GLY A 89 -15.41 0.55 -1.58
CA GLY A 89 -14.21 1.23 -1.10
C GLY A 89 -13.05 0.26 -0.90
N HIS A 90 -12.46 0.27 0.29
CA HIS A 90 -11.37 -0.64 0.66
C HIS A 90 -11.84 -1.59 1.76
N ARG A 91 -11.52 -2.87 1.63
CA ARG A 91 -11.72 -3.89 2.66
C ARG A 91 -10.39 -4.18 3.33
N VAL A 92 -10.37 -4.01 4.63
CA VAL A 92 -9.21 -4.33 5.46
C VAL A 92 -9.43 -5.70 6.10
N LYS A 93 -8.44 -6.58 5.98
CA LYS A 93 -8.41 -7.88 6.66
C LYS A 93 -7.13 -7.94 7.48
N PHE A 94 -7.24 -8.30 8.75
CA PHE A 94 -6.09 -8.63 9.57
C PHE A 94 -5.66 -10.07 9.27
N GLU A 95 -4.37 -10.27 9.01
CA GLU A 95 -3.78 -11.59 8.87
C GLU A 95 -2.82 -11.82 10.03
N GLN A 96 -3.11 -12.85 10.80
CA GLN A 96 -2.30 -13.22 11.94
C GLN A 96 -1.07 -14.01 11.46
N ALA A 97 0.12 -13.56 11.85
CA ALA A 97 1.34 -14.32 11.60
C ALA A 97 1.38 -15.62 12.43
N ASP A 98 1.90 -16.70 11.84
CA ASP A 98 2.16 -17.96 12.53
C ASP A 98 3.34 -17.78 13.52
N GLY A 99 3.06 -17.62 14.82
CA GLY A 99 4.09 -17.39 15.83
C GLY A 99 3.57 -17.02 17.22
N GLU A 100 4.50 -16.57 18.09
CA GLU A 100 4.16 -15.98 19.39
C GLU A 100 3.31 -14.73 19.16
N GLN A 101 2.11 -14.71 19.74
CA GLN A 101 1.12 -13.69 19.44
C GLN A 101 1.45 -12.42 20.24
N PRO A 102 1.70 -11.28 19.59
CA PRO A 102 1.93 -10.04 20.31
C PRO A 102 0.64 -9.57 21.00
N ALA A 103 0.77 -8.70 22.02
CA ALA A 103 -0.29 -8.50 23.00
C ALA A 103 -1.57 -7.91 22.40
N ARG A 104 -1.46 -7.13 21.32
CA ARG A 104 -2.60 -6.49 20.64
C ARG A 104 -3.30 -7.40 19.63
N VAL A 105 -2.82 -8.63 19.37
CA VAL A 105 -3.53 -9.57 18.48
C VAL A 105 -4.96 -9.83 18.94
N THR A 106 -5.19 -9.92 20.26
CA THR A 106 -6.55 -10.09 20.81
C THR A 106 -7.45 -8.88 20.56
N THR A 107 -6.89 -7.73 20.23
CA THR A 107 -7.64 -6.53 19.84
C THR A 107 -8.10 -6.62 18.39
N PHE A 108 -7.30 -7.26 17.52
CA PHE A 108 -7.57 -7.37 16.08
C PHE A 108 -8.34 -8.64 15.69
N ALA A 109 -8.25 -9.69 16.51
CA ALA A 109 -9.03 -10.93 16.34
C ALA A 109 -10.53 -10.69 16.61
N PRO A 110 -11.44 -11.27 15.81
CA PRO A 110 -12.89 -11.11 15.98
C PRO A 110 -13.46 -11.80 17.23
#